data_AF-A0A1F2RMC4-F1
#
_entry.id   AF-A0A1F2RMC4-F1
#
_cell.length_a   1.000
_cell.length_b   1.000
_cell.length_c   1.000
_cell.angle_alpha   90.00
_cell.angle_beta   90.00
_cell.angle_gamma   90.00
#
_symmetry.space_group_name_H-M   'P 1'
#
loop_
_entity.id
_entity.type
_entity.pdbx_description
1 polymer ?
#
loop_
_entity_poly.entity_id
_entity_poly.type
_entity_poly.pdbx_seq_one_letter_code
_entity_poly.pdbx_strand_id
1 'polypeptide(L)'
;MANYYTIVVPECGLPCSRTAADHIAQLLDTADGPHGFTVDYKNKQLFLIADESGWWDWLPEAALQAIGQLIVKAKMPYWEFGVAYTCSRLIADSHGGSNFRIMRDGRITTRTCRWPEDDESVIA
;
A
#
# COMPACT_ATOMS: atom_id res chain seq x y z
N MET A 1 19.50 -3.84 -19.39
CA MET A 1 18.07 -3.62 -19.07
C MET A 1 17.99 -2.47 -18.07
N ALA A 2 17.02 -1.56 -18.22
CA ALA A 2 16.73 -0.57 -17.18
C ALA A 2 15.73 -1.21 -16.23
N ASN A 3 16.09 -1.36 -14.96
CA ASN A 3 15.16 -1.86 -13.95
C ASN A 3 14.29 -0.69 -13.49
N TYR A 4 12.98 -0.89 -13.53
CA TYR A 4 12.01 0.01 -12.93
C TYR A 4 11.64 -0.61 -11.59
N TYR A 5 11.77 0.12 -10.49
CA TYR A 5 11.42 -0.38 -9.17
C TYR A 5 10.24 0.41 -8.63
N THR A 6 9.27 -0.31 -8.04
CA THR A 6 8.18 0.29 -7.28
C THR A 6 8.39 -0.01 -5.82
N ILE A 7 8.64 1.03 -5.03
CA ILE A 7 8.76 0.91 -3.58
C ILE A 7 7.40 1.22 -2.97
N VAL A 8 6.86 0.30 -2.19
CA VAL A 8 5.64 0.47 -1.42
C VAL A 8 5.95 0.29 0.06
N VAL A 9 5.69 1.33 0.85
CA VAL A 9 5.93 1.32 2.30
C VAL A 9 4.76 1.96 3.04
N PRO A 10 4.38 1.45 4.22
CA PRO A 10 3.35 2.08 5.03
C PRO A 10 3.93 3.33 5.70
N GLU A 11 3.10 4.36 5.91
CA GLU A 11 3.52 5.57 6.63
C GLU A 11 3.90 5.27 8.08
N CYS A 12 3.28 4.26 8.68
CA CYS A 12 3.61 3.76 10.02
C CYS A 12 3.33 2.25 10.12
N GLY A 13 3.94 1.55 11.08
CA GLY A 13 3.63 0.15 11.33
C GLY A 13 2.22 -0.05 11.93
N LEU A 14 1.52 -1.11 11.52
CA LEU A 14 0.21 -1.47 12.03
C LEU A 14 0.34 -2.24 13.37
N PRO A 15 -0.16 -1.72 14.51
CA PRO A 15 -0.05 -2.41 15.78
C PRO A 15 -0.79 -3.76 15.77
N CYS A 16 -0.07 -4.85 16.04
CA CYS A 16 -0.64 -6.19 16.12
C CYS A 16 0.23 -7.15 16.94
N SER A 17 -0.26 -8.36 17.21
CA SER A 17 0.57 -9.43 17.76
C SER A 17 1.46 -10.04 16.68
N ARG A 18 2.53 -10.72 17.09
CA ARG A 18 3.40 -11.48 16.17
C ARG A 18 2.60 -12.56 15.42
N THR A 19 1.77 -13.32 16.13
CA THR A 19 0.89 -14.35 15.51
C THR A 19 -0.02 -13.77 14.43
N ALA A 20 -0.52 -12.54 14.61
CA ALA A 20 -1.31 -11.89 13.59
C ALA A 20 -0.47 -11.51 12.36
N ALA A 21 0.75 -10.99 12.56
CA ALA A 21 1.66 -10.69 11.46
C ALA A 21 2.07 -11.95 10.69
N ASP A 22 2.39 -13.04 11.40
CA ASP A 22 2.74 -14.33 10.80
C ASP A 22 1.56 -14.90 10.00
N HIS A 23 0.32 -14.69 10.46
CA HIS A 23 -0.87 -15.08 9.70
C HIS A 23 -1.02 -14.27 8.40
N ILE A 24 -0.73 -12.97 8.41
CA ILE A 24 -0.72 -12.16 7.17
C ILE A 24 0.34 -12.68 6.20
N ALA A 25 1.56 -12.95 6.68
CA ALA A 25 2.62 -13.51 5.86
C ALA A 25 2.20 -14.83 5.21
N GLN A 26 1.60 -15.73 5.99
CA GLN A 26 1.08 -17.00 5.47
C GLN A 26 0.03 -16.80 4.37
N LEU A 27 -0.88 -15.83 4.53
CA LEU A 27 -1.91 -15.53 3.52
C LEU A 27 -1.31 -15.02 2.21
N LEU A 28 -0.24 -14.21 2.29
CA LEU A 28 0.50 -13.74 1.13
C LEU A 28 1.20 -14.90 0.41
N ASP A 29 1.92 -15.75 1.16
CA ASP A 29 2.68 -16.87 0.61
C ASP A 29 1.80 -17.96 -0.03
N THR A 30 0.55 -18.09 0.40
CA THR A 30 -0.40 -19.07 -0.14
C THR A 30 -1.25 -18.55 -1.30
N ALA A 31 -1.14 -17.26 -1.63
CA ALA A 31 -1.92 -16.70 -2.72
C ALA A 31 -1.37 -17.12 -4.09
N ASP A 32 -2.28 -17.30 -5.04
CA ASP A 32 -1.89 -17.61 -6.41
C ASP A 32 -1.31 -16.36 -7.09
N GLY A 33 0.00 -16.41 -7.38
CA GLY A 33 0.69 -15.41 -8.18
C GLY A 33 1.59 -14.44 -7.40
N PRO A 34 2.43 -13.68 -8.12
CA PRO A 34 3.39 -12.76 -7.49
C PRO A 34 2.68 -11.51 -6.95
N HIS A 35 2.74 -11.30 -5.63
CA HIS A 35 2.28 -10.05 -4.99
C HIS A 35 3.42 -9.04 -4.77
N GLY A 36 4.65 -9.52 -4.56
CA GLY A 36 5.85 -8.67 -4.41
C GLY A 36 6.01 -7.96 -3.07
N PHE A 37 5.13 -8.26 -2.10
CA PHE A 37 5.18 -7.73 -0.74
C PHE A 37 5.88 -8.69 0.23
N THR A 38 6.57 -8.14 1.22
CA THR A 38 7.19 -8.85 2.33
C THR A 38 6.65 -8.29 3.64
N VAL A 39 6.49 -9.17 4.63
CA VAL A 39 6.09 -8.82 5.99
C VAL A 39 7.32 -8.67 6.87
N ASP A 40 7.45 -7.52 7.53
CA ASP A 40 8.40 -7.31 8.62
C ASP A 40 7.63 -7.02 9.92
N TYR A 41 8.10 -7.56 11.04
CA TYR A 41 7.48 -7.35 12.34
C TYR A 41 8.51 -6.86 13.35
N LYS A 42 8.35 -5.60 13.77
CA LYS A 42 9.25 -4.92 14.70
C LYS A 42 8.42 -4.09 15.67
N ASN A 43 8.89 -3.97 16.92
CA ASN A 43 8.25 -3.12 17.94
C ASN A 43 6.74 -3.33 18.14
N LYS A 44 6.26 -4.59 18.02
CA LYS A 44 4.83 -4.94 18.11
C LYS A 44 3.97 -4.35 16.98
N GLN A 45 4.59 -4.12 15.82
CA GLN A 45 3.94 -3.58 14.65
C GLN A 45 4.30 -4.39 13.40
N LEU A 46 3.32 -4.56 12.54
CA LEU A 46 3.44 -5.11 11.20
C LEU A 46 3.83 -4.00 10.22
N PHE A 47 4.81 -4.29 9.37
CA PHE A 47 5.17 -3.51 8.19
C PHE A 47 5.00 -4.41 6.96
N LEU A 48 4.35 -3.88 5.93
CA LEU A 48 4.12 -4.58 4.67
C LEU A 48 4.83 -3.79 3.58
N ILE A 49 5.90 -4.33 3.02
CA ILE A 49 6.86 -3.59 2.19
C ILE A 49 6.99 -4.29 0.84
N ALA A 50 7.07 -3.55 -0.26
CA ALA A 50 7.50 -4.08 -1.55
C ALA A 50 8.67 -3.24 -2.06
N ASP A 51 9.86 -3.84 -2.19
CA ASP A 51 11.09 -3.10 -2.53
C ASP A 51 11.44 -3.12 -4.02
N GLU A 52 11.00 -4.17 -4.75
CA GLU A 52 11.38 -4.35 -6.15
C GLU A 52 10.20 -4.20 -7.11
N SER A 53 9.06 -4.83 -6.81
CA SER A 53 7.88 -4.80 -7.66
C SER A 53 6.65 -5.24 -6.88
N GLY A 54 5.92 -4.29 -6.30
CA GLY A 54 4.62 -4.54 -5.68
C GLY A 54 3.60 -3.51 -6.13
N TRP A 55 2.42 -3.98 -6.53
CA TRP A 55 1.27 -3.13 -6.77
C TRP A 55 0.15 -3.50 -5.80
N TRP A 56 -0.56 -2.49 -5.31
CA TRP A 56 -1.58 -2.68 -4.28
C TRP A 56 -2.75 -3.55 -4.76
N ASP A 57 -3.03 -3.59 -6.06
CA ASP A 57 -4.06 -4.44 -6.67
C ASP A 57 -3.65 -5.92 -6.77
N TRP A 58 -2.37 -6.24 -6.53
CA TRP A 58 -1.87 -7.62 -6.44
C TRP A 58 -1.96 -8.18 -5.02
N LEU A 59 -2.40 -7.39 -4.05
CA LEU A 59 -2.61 -7.90 -2.69
C LEU A 59 -3.79 -8.88 -2.67
N PRO A 60 -3.60 -10.11 -2.15
CA PRO A 60 -4.67 -11.10 -2.07
C PRO A 60 -5.82 -10.62 -1.19
N GLU A 61 -7.06 -10.86 -1.64
CA GLU A 61 -8.26 -10.43 -0.91
C GLU A 61 -8.30 -10.97 0.53
N ALA A 62 -7.89 -12.24 0.72
CA ALA A 62 -7.84 -12.83 2.05
C ALA A 62 -6.88 -12.08 3.00
N ALA A 63 -5.70 -11.68 2.50
CA ALA A 63 -4.76 -10.87 3.26
C ALA A 63 -5.32 -9.48 3.55
N LEU A 64 -5.98 -8.84 2.58
CA LEU A 64 -6.62 -7.53 2.75
C LEU A 64 -7.72 -7.55 3.80
N GLN A 65 -8.57 -8.58 3.80
CA GLN A 65 -9.61 -8.75 4.82
C GLN A 65 -9.01 -8.93 6.22
N ALA A 66 -7.98 -9.75 6.35
CA ALA A 66 -7.29 -9.95 7.62
C ALA A 66 -6.62 -8.65 8.11
N ILE A 67 -5.99 -7.87 7.21
CA ILE A 67 -5.45 -6.54 7.53
C ILE A 67 -6.56 -5.60 7.99
N GLY A 68 -7.71 -5.55 7.32
CA GLY A 68 -8.87 -4.74 7.73
C GLY A 68 -9.30 -5.01 9.17
N GLN A 69 -9.36 -6.28 9.57
CA GLN A 69 -9.64 -6.67 10.95
C GLN A 69 -8.58 -6.19 11.95
N LEU A 70 -7.29 -6.20 11.56
CA LEU A 70 -6.21 -5.66 12.39
C LEU A 70 -6.31 -4.14 12.55
N ILE A 71 -6.66 -3.41 11.49
CA ILE A 71 -6.91 -1.96 11.54
C ILE A 71 -8.05 -1.64 12.53
N VAL A 72 -9.14 -2.41 12.50
CA VAL A 72 -10.24 -2.30 13.48
C VAL A 72 -9.74 -2.50 14.91
N LYS A 73 -8.95 -3.54 15.17
CA LYS A 73 -8.39 -3.84 16.49
C LYS A 73 -7.41 -2.76 16.97
N ALA A 74 -6.61 -2.21 16.06
CA ALA A 74 -5.69 -1.11 16.31
C ALA A 74 -6.40 0.25 16.48
N LYS A 75 -7.73 0.31 16.29
CA LYS A 75 -8.55 1.54 16.34
C LYS A 75 -8.08 2.61 15.35
N MET A 76 -7.49 2.19 14.24
CA MET A 76 -7.08 3.09 13.16
C MET A 76 -8.24 3.27 12.16
N PRO A 77 -8.37 4.44 11.52
CA PRO A 77 -9.39 4.65 10.48
C PRO A 77 -9.06 3.90 9.19
N TYR A 78 -7.77 3.75 8.89
CA TYR A 78 -7.20 3.10 7.72
C TYR A 78 -5.71 2.86 7.97
N TRP A 79 -5.04 2.16 7.04
CA TRP A 79 -3.58 2.04 6.99
C TRP A 79 -3.07 2.60 5.66
N GLU A 80 -2.25 3.66 5.70
CA GLU A 80 -1.83 4.44 4.53
C GLU A 80 -0.42 4.05 4.07
N PHE A 81 -0.24 4.00 2.76
CA PHE A 81 0.97 3.60 2.08
C PHE A 81 1.41 4.68 1.11
N GLY A 82 2.71 4.96 1.12
CA GLY A 82 3.38 5.71 0.08
C GLY A 82 3.90 4.76 -0.98
N VAL A 83 3.73 5.15 -2.24
CA VAL A 83 4.26 4.45 -3.41
C VAL A 83 5.20 5.39 -4.12
N ALA A 84 6.44 4.94 -4.34
CA ALA A 84 7.42 5.67 -5.12
C ALA A 84 7.77 4.88 -6.38
N TYR A 85 7.55 5.49 -7.55
CA TYR A 85 7.99 4.92 -8.81
C TYR A 85 9.39 5.46 -9.11
N THR A 86 10.37 4.57 -9.17
CA THR A 86 11.74 4.95 -9.50
C THR A 86 12.12 4.43 -10.88
N CYS A 87 12.59 5.33 -11.75
CA CYS A 87 13.19 4.97 -13.02
C CYS A 87 14.72 5.03 -12.89
N SER A 88 15.41 4.01 -13.41
CA SER A 88 16.88 3.98 -13.46
C SER A 88 17.49 4.85 -14.57
N ARG A 89 16.68 5.63 -15.30
CA ARG A 89 17.11 6.53 -16.39
C ARG A 89 16.31 7.83 -16.39
N LEU A 90 16.89 8.92 -16.88
CA LEU A 90 16.18 10.18 -17.16
C LEU A 90 15.21 9.96 -18.34
N ILE A 91 13.91 10.01 -18.07
CA ILE A 91 12.84 9.95 -19.07
C ILE A 91 11.92 11.14 -18.80
N ALA A 92 11.57 11.89 -19.85
CA ALA A 92 10.53 12.91 -19.76
C ALA A 92 9.25 12.27 -19.21
N ASP A 93 8.54 12.96 -18.31
CA ASP A 93 7.34 12.47 -17.59
C ASP A 93 7.57 11.34 -16.56
N SER A 94 8.83 11.03 -16.20
CA SER A 94 9.10 10.16 -15.05
C SER A 94 8.92 10.93 -13.74
N HIS A 95 7.67 11.21 -13.39
CA HIS A 95 7.27 11.73 -12.07
C HIS A 95 6.09 10.89 -11.57
N GLY A 96 6.23 10.33 -10.38
CA GLY A 96 5.12 9.64 -9.75
C GLY A 96 5.46 9.12 -8.36
N GLY A 97 4.74 9.65 -7.39
CA GLY A 97 4.39 8.90 -6.20
C GLY A 97 2.87 8.83 -6.12
N SER A 98 2.35 7.82 -5.48
CA SER A 98 0.93 7.73 -5.18
C SER A 98 0.75 7.34 -3.72
N ASN A 99 -0.45 7.54 -3.20
CA ASN A 99 -0.83 7.04 -1.90
C ASN A 99 -2.10 6.20 -2.04
N PHE A 100 -2.10 5.07 -1.35
CA PHE A 100 -3.31 4.28 -1.17
C PHE A 100 -3.51 3.95 0.29
N ARG A 101 -4.74 3.58 0.61
CA ARG A 101 -5.17 3.20 1.96
C ARG A 101 -5.86 1.87 1.94
N ILE A 102 -5.48 1.00 2.85
CA ILE A 102 -6.28 -0.17 3.21
C ILE A 102 -7.27 0.27 4.28
N MET A 103 -8.55 0.06 4.01
CA MET A 103 -9.65 0.43 4.88
C MET A 103 -9.95 -0.69 5.88
N ARG A 104 -10.78 -0.39 6.88
CA ARG A 104 -11.19 -1.33 7.95
C ARG A 104 -11.92 -2.58 7.47
N ASP A 105 -12.44 -2.56 6.25
CA ASP A 105 -13.13 -3.65 5.57
C ASP A 105 -12.26 -4.34 4.50
N GLY A 106 -10.95 -4.05 4.50
CA GLY A 106 -9.99 -4.60 3.53
C GLY A 106 -10.03 -3.93 2.16
N ARG A 107 -10.95 -3.00 1.89
CA ARG A 107 -10.95 -2.28 0.59
C ARG A 107 -9.74 -1.37 0.47
N ILE A 108 -9.24 -1.24 -0.74
CA ILE A 108 -8.19 -0.28 -1.10
C ILE A 108 -8.85 0.99 -1.64
N THR A 109 -8.39 2.15 -1.17
CA THR A 109 -8.78 3.46 -1.73
C THR A 109 -7.55 4.24 -2.13
N THR A 110 -7.58 4.87 -3.30
CA THR A 110 -6.55 5.80 -3.77
C THR A 110 -7.08 7.22 -3.64
N ARG A 111 -6.23 8.16 -3.20
CA ARG A 111 -6.61 9.59 -3.26
C ARG A 111 -6.44 10.05 -4.70
N THR A 112 -7.54 10.37 -5.38
CA THR A 112 -7.47 11.12 -6.63
C THR A 112 -7.40 12.61 -6.27
N CYS A 113 -6.19 13.14 -6.09
CA CYS A 113 -6.01 14.60 -6.09
C CYS A 113 -6.01 15.06 -7.55
N ARG A 114 -7.17 15.50 -8.04
CA ARG A 114 -7.24 16.29 -9.27
C ARG A 114 -7.20 17.77 -8.88
N TRP A 115 -6.50 18.58 -9.67
CA TRP A 115 -6.74 20.03 -9.61
C TRP A 115 -8.23 20.25 -9.87
N PRO A 116 -8.91 21.14 -9.11
CA PRO A 116 -10.22 21.59 -9.55
C PRO A 116 -10.04 22.11 -10.98
N GLU A 117 -10.84 21.62 -11.91
CA GLU A 117 -10.92 22.24 -13.23
C GLU A 117 -11.27 23.71 -12.97
N ASP A 118 -10.55 24.63 -13.61
CA ASP A 118 -10.87 26.06 -13.54
C ASP A 118 -12.30 26.22 -14.06
N ASP A 119 -13.26 26.27 -13.14
CA ASP A 119 -14.63 26.62 -13.47
C ASP A 119 -14.62 28.14 -13.69
N GLU A 120 -14.33 28.54 -14.93
CA GLU A 120 -14.36 29.94 -15.38
C GLU A 120 -15.73 30.59 -15.20
N SER A 121 -16.76 29.87 -14.72
CA SER A 121 -18.04 30.44 -14.31
C SER A 121 -18.00 31.26 -13.02
N VAL A 122 -16.86 31.31 -12.30
CA VAL A 122 -16.73 32.05 -11.03
C VAL A 122 -16.07 33.43 -11.17
N ILE A 123 -15.65 33.85 -12.37
CA ILE A 123 -15.21 35.24 -12.59
C ILE A 123 -16.35 36.03 -13.23
N ALA A 124 -17.20 36.59 -12.37
CA ALA A 124 -18.18 37.61 -12.69
C ALA A 124 -17.52 38.97 -12.98
#